data_AF-A0A564FZZ9-F1
#
_entry.id   AF-A0A564FZZ9-F1
#
_cell.length_a   1.000
_cell.length_b   1.000
_cell.length_c   1.000
_cell.angle_alpha   90.00
_cell.angle_beta   90.00
_cell.angle_gamma   90.00
#
_symmetry.space_group_name_H-M   'P 1'
#
loop_
_entity.id
_entity.type
_entity.pdbx_description
1 polymer ?
#
loop_
_entity_poly.entity_id
_entity_poly.type
_entity_poly.pdbx_seq_one_letter_code
_entity_poly.pdbx_strand_id
1 'polypeptide(L)'
;MARQPRVGDEVRSLKGLLAGLSTETKLLRLEQALRRKDWSDQARAPAGQSNGGQWVAEGGGGDRGWTLSDDDAQVIRPQWAQLPGSEPAQTREETLLDDGTRILSIRIHAGRRDFDEQHAVTAPDGESRIFETSGATQTIRDGVSGEILSRSTFTEQGAEAEAIAQPAFLQFVPAAVAAVRILRTLELAGTLFSALSARRGGYGTVLGITAHEFRGTKDDGQMPVIWVGRVDQQALEAACPKTEELQSRLDAFNAAVRGSGLYRTPAEVGNAVHYRMDQWAKAQKSKNLFSELSIRTDGKEGKYGEAGTSRLDIYHRPRPTVACIYDHKTGSRGLAWSNAVRYADAAKKYFPETQRIIVIQMRPRT
;
A
#
# COMPACT_ATOMS: atom_id res chain seq x y z
N MET A 1 -23.68 -36.86 4.10
CA MET A 1 -23.66 -36.73 2.63
C MET A 1 -23.07 -35.38 2.28
N ALA A 2 -21.82 -35.35 1.79
CA ALA A 2 -21.18 -34.12 1.32
C ALA A 2 -21.83 -33.70 0.00
N ARG A 3 -22.34 -32.46 -0.09
CA ARG A 3 -22.85 -31.90 -1.35
C ARG A 3 -21.69 -31.79 -2.33
N GLN A 4 -21.82 -32.42 -3.50
CA GLN A 4 -20.93 -32.15 -4.63
C GLN A 4 -21.01 -30.65 -4.97
N PRO A 5 -19.86 -29.97 -5.19
CA PRO A 5 -19.86 -28.59 -5.64
C PRO A 5 -20.57 -28.50 -6.99
N ARG A 6 -21.37 -27.44 -7.19
CA ARG A 6 -22.06 -27.23 -8.47
C ARG A 6 -21.00 -26.98 -9.53
N VAL A 7 -21.16 -27.57 -10.72
CA VAL A 7 -20.22 -27.46 -11.86
C VAL A 7 -19.74 -26.02 -12.13
N GLY A 8 -20.58 -25.01 -11.88
CA GLY A 8 -20.20 -23.59 -12.03
C GLY A 8 -19.17 -23.09 -11.01
N ASP A 9 -19.11 -23.66 -9.81
CA ASP A 9 -18.14 -23.31 -8.77
C ASP A 9 -16.77 -23.95 -9.04
N GLU A 10 -16.75 -25.16 -9.61
CA GLU A 10 -15.51 -25.82 -10.06
C GLU A 10 -14.86 -25.06 -11.21
N VAL A 11 -15.64 -24.63 -12.20
CA VAL A 11 -15.13 -23.83 -13.33
C VAL A 11 -14.58 -22.49 -12.85
N ARG A 12 -15.22 -21.84 -11.87
CA ARG A 12 -14.72 -20.60 -11.28
C ARG A 12 -13.41 -20.82 -10.53
N SER A 13 -13.32 -21.89 -9.74
CA SER A 13 -12.10 -22.29 -9.04
C SER A 13 -10.94 -22.58 -10.00
N LEU A 14 -11.19 -23.33 -11.08
CA LEU A 14 -10.18 -23.64 -12.10
C LEU A 14 -9.69 -22.38 -12.83
N LYS A 15 -10.59 -21.43 -13.14
CA LYS A 15 -10.22 -20.12 -13.69
C LYS A 15 -9.35 -19.32 -12.71
N GLY A 16 -9.69 -19.36 -11.43
CA GLY A 16 -8.89 -18.76 -10.36
C GLY A 16 -7.48 -19.32 -10.30
N LEU A 17 -7.36 -20.65 -10.28
CA LEU A 17 -6.07 -21.36 -10.30
C LEU A 17 -5.26 -21.01 -11.55
N LEU A 18 -5.89 -20.99 -12.74
CA LEU A 18 -5.21 -20.66 -13.99
C LEU A 18 -4.71 -19.21 -14.01
N ALA A 19 -5.50 -18.25 -13.52
CA ALA A 19 -5.09 -16.85 -13.47
C ALA A 19 -3.99 -16.62 -12.42
N GLY A 20 -4.06 -17.32 -11.27
CA GLY A 20 -3.00 -17.35 -10.27
C GLY A 20 -1.69 -17.92 -10.84
N LEU A 21 -1.76 -19.05 -11.54
CA LEU A 21 -0.60 -19.65 -12.22
C LEU A 21 -0.06 -18.78 -13.35
N SER A 22 -0.93 -18.09 -14.10
CA SER A 22 -0.51 -17.15 -15.15
C SER A 22 0.24 -15.96 -14.57
N THR A 23 -0.29 -15.36 -13.49
CA THR A 23 0.35 -14.26 -12.76
C THR A 23 1.68 -14.69 -12.16
N GLU A 24 1.70 -15.88 -11.52
CA GLU A 24 2.93 -16.47 -11.01
C GLU A 24 3.95 -16.74 -12.11
N THR A 25 3.53 -17.26 -13.26
CA THR A 25 4.44 -17.49 -14.40
C THR A 25 4.99 -16.17 -14.93
N LYS A 26 4.19 -15.10 -15.00
CA LYS A 26 4.67 -13.75 -15.38
C LYS A 26 5.68 -13.24 -14.36
N LEU A 27 5.46 -13.46 -13.07
CA LEU A 27 6.36 -13.04 -12.00
C LEU A 27 7.62 -13.89 -11.94
N LEU A 28 7.55 -15.20 -12.19
CA LEU A 28 8.69 -16.07 -12.34
C LEU A 28 9.51 -15.70 -13.58
N ARG A 29 8.86 -15.32 -14.69
CA ARG A 29 9.54 -14.79 -15.88
C ARG A 29 10.19 -13.45 -15.59
N LEU A 30 9.52 -12.57 -14.85
CA LEU A 30 10.10 -11.32 -14.40
C LEU A 30 11.30 -11.58 -13.49
N GLU A 31 11.17 -12.44 -12.48
CA GLU A 31 12.26 -12.84 -11.59
C GLU A 31 13.42 -13.44 -12.38
N GLN A 32 13.14 -14.36 -13.31
CA GLN A 32 14.16 -14.98 -14.15
C GLN A 32 14.80 -13.97 -15.10
N ALA A 33 14.02 -13.03 -15.64
CA ALA A 33 14.53 -11.91 -16.42
C ALA A 33 15.42 -11.03 -15.56
N LEU A 34 15.01 -10.66 -14.35
CA LEU A 34 15.80 -9.85 -13.42
C LEU A 34 17.07 -10.58 -12.94
N ARG A 35 17.01 -11.90 -12.71
CA ARG A 35 18.18 -12.73 -12.36
C ARG A 35 19.18 -12.87 -13.51
N ARG A 36 18.70 -12.90 -14.75
CA ARG A 36 19.52 -13.05 -15.97
C ARG A 36 19.94 -11.74 -16.60
N LYS A 37 19.28 -10.64 -16.22
CA LYS A 37 19.56 -9.31 -16.73
C LYS A 37 20.87 -8.84 -16.14
N ASP A 38 21.82 -8.53 -17.02
CA ASP A 38 22.92 -7.69 -16.63
C ASP A 38 22.32 -6.33 -16.25
N TRP A 39 22.47 -5.96 -14.98
CA TRP A 39 21.86 -4.76 -14.40
C TRP A 39 22.52 -3.48 -14.92
N SER A 40 23.57 -3.62 -15.73
CA SER A 40 24.29 -2.55 -16.44
C SER A 40 23.41 -1.79 -17.45
N ASP A 41 22.43 -2.45 -18.08
CA ASP A 41 21.65 -1.88 -19.21
C ASP A 41 20.32 -1.23 -18.80
N GLN A 42 19.96 -1.26 -17.51
CA GLN A 42 18.72 -0.64 -17.08
C GLN A 42 18.94 0.82 -16.74
N ALA A 43 18.15 1.70 -17.34
CA ALA A 43 18.22 3.12 -17.04
C ALA A 43 18.00 3.35 -15.54
N ARG A 44 19.04 3.88 -14.90
CA ARG A 44 19.06 4.30 -13.50
C ARG A 44 19.39 5.77 -13.43
N ALA A 45 18.90 6.45 -12.41
CA ALA A 45 19.36 7.81 -12.14
C ALA A 45 20.88 7.79 -11.90
N PRO A 46 21.66 8.72 -12.47
CA PRO A 46 23.11 8.76 -12.33
C PRO A 46 23.57 8.82 -10.86
N ALA A 47 24.69 8.17 -10.57
CA ALA A 47 25.34 8.28 -9.27
C ALA A 47 25.74 9.75 -8.98
N GLY A 48 25.60 10.19 -7.72
CA GLY A 48 25.89 11.57 -7.30
C GLY A 48 24.68 12.49 -7.18
N GLN A 49 23.48 12.02 -7.55
CA GLN A 49 22.21 12.74 -7.36
C GLN A 49 21.39 12.13 -6.22
N SER A 50 20.39 12.87 -5.73
CA SER A 50 19.50 12.45 -4.62
C SER A 50 18.71 11.18 -4.93
N ASN A 51 18.46 10.88 -6.22
CA ASN A 51 17.74 9.69 -6.70
C ASN A 51 18.63 8.63 -7.38
N GLY A 52 19.94 8.87 -7.51
CA GLY A 52 20.92 7.92 -8.06
C GLY A 52 20.74 6.47 -7.60
N GLY A 53 20.68 5.54 -8.56
CA GLY A 53 20.44 4.11 -8.32
C GLY A 53 18.97 3.65 -8.35
N GLN A 54 18.00 4.57 -8.36
CA GLN A 54 16.57 4.25 -8.55
C GLN A 54 16.24 4.00 -10.03
N TRP A 55 15.13 3.29 -10.30
CA TRP A 55 14.59 3.14 -11.65
C TRP A 55 14.16 4.50 -12.21
N VAL A 56 14.57 4.81 -13.44
CA VAL A 56 13.97 5.91 -14.19
C VAL A 56 12.96 5.36 -15.18
N ALA A 57 11.88 6.12 -15.43
CA ALA A 57 10.91 5.74 -16.45
C ALA A 57 11.59 5.70 -17.83
N GLU A 58 11.31 4.67 -18.63
CA GLU A 58 11.53 4.74 -20.07
C GLU A 58 10.57 5.81 -20.63
N GLY A 59 11.11 7.00 -20.90
CA GLY A 59 10.40 8.04 -21.61
C GLY A 59 10.30 7.67 -23.09
N GLY A 60 9.07 7.50 -23.58
CA GLY A 60 8.82 7.32 -25.01
C GLY A 60 9.30 8.51 -25.84
N GLY A 61 9.93 8.23 -26.97
CA GLY A 61 10.30 9.24 -27.94
C GLY A 61 11.12 8.73 -29.12
N GLY A 62 10.46 8.59 -30.27
CA GLY A 62 11.01 9.05 -31.54
C GLY A 62 12.01 8.16 -32.26
N ASP A 63 11.48 7.40 -33.21
CA ASP A 63 12.19 6.93 -34.40
C ASP A 63 12.96 8.09 -35.08
N ARG A 64 14.30 8.01 -35.10
CA ARG A 64 15.18 8.61 -36.12
C ARG A 64 16.45 7.78 -36.23
N GLY A 65 16.53 7.04 -37.33
CA GLY A 65 17.60 6.11 -37.62
C GLY A 65 18.97 6.76 -37.78
N TRP A 66 19.98 5.94 -37.49
CA TRP A 66 21.27 5.92 -38.15
C TRP A 66 21.66 4.45 -38.33
N THR A 67 21.57 3.96 -39.56
CA THR A 67 22.28 2.77 -40.02
C THR A 67 23.78 2.97 -39.87
N LEU A 68 24.53 2.02 -39.31
CA LEU A 68 25.93 1.74 -39.66
C LEU A 68 26.32 0.32 -39.21
N SER A 69 27.10 -0.33 -40.07
CA SER A 69 27.43 -1.76 -40.13
C SER A 69 28.42 -2.24 -39.07
N ASP A 70 28.44 -3.57 -38.89
CA ASP A 70 29.52 -4.38 -38.32
C ASP A 70 30.90 -4.02 -38.93
N ASP A 71 31.89 -3.73 -38.08
CA ASP A 71 33.14 -4.51 -37.97
C ASP A 71 34.15 -3.83 -37.01
N ASP A 72 34.51 -4.58 -35.97
CA ASP A 72 35.77 -4.60 -35.20
C ASP A 72 36.38 -3.38 -34.47
N ALA A 73 36.33 -3.52 -33.13
CA ALA A 73 37.47 -3.47 -32.19
C ALA A 73 37.94 -2.15 -31.52
N GLN A 74 37.38 -1.99 -30.30
CA GLN A 74 38.07 -1.74 -29.01
C GLN A 74 38.55 -0.34 -28.57
N VAL A 75 38.22 -0.11 -27.28
CA VAL A 75 38.80 0.80 -26.27
C VAL A 75 38.27 2.24 -26.22
N ILE A 76 37.06 2.40 -25.66
CA ILE A 76 36.88 3.28 -24.50
C ILE A 76 35.98 2.52 -23.51
N ARG A 77 36.57 1.94 -22.46
CA ARG A 77 35.81 1.50 -21.29
C ARG A 77 35.49 2.75 -20.46
N PRO A 78 34.24 3.20 -20.36
CA PRO A 78 33.89 4.32 -19.50
C PRO A 78 34.07 3.93 -18.03
N GLN A 79 34.45 4.92 -17.22
CA GLN A 79 34.95 4.79 -15.85
C GLN A 79 33.91 4.25 -14.83
N TRP A 80 32.67 4.00 -15.25
CA TRP A 80 31.63 3.34 -14.47
C TRP A 80 31.73 1.81 -14.48
N ALA A 81 32.51 1.22 -15.39
CA ALA A 81 32.77 -0.22 -15.48
C ALA A 81 33.78 -0.74 -14.42
N GLN A 82 34.04 0.03 -13.35
CA GLN A 82 35.04 -0.29 -12.32
C GLN A 82 34.51 -0.22 -10.87
N LEU A 83 33.19 -0.17 -10.65
CA LEU A 83 32.62 -0.30 -9.31
C LEU A 83 32.14 -1.73 -9.08
N PRO A 84 32.50 -2.40 -7.96
CA PRO A 84 31.91 -3.67 -7.58
C PRO A 84 30.48 -3.41 -7.11
N GLY A 85 29.53 -3.40 -8.05
CA GLY A 85 28.10 -3.33 -7.76
C GLY A 85 27.63 -4.72 -7.37
N SER A 86 27.49 -4.96 -6.07
CA SER A 86 26.83 -6.14 -5.50
C SER A 86 25.57 -6.51 -6.29
N GLU A 87 25.43 -7.79 -6.67
CA GLU A 87 24.19 -8.31 -7.23
C GLU A 87 23.01 -7.89 -6.33
N PRO A 88 21.91 -7.37 -6.90
CA PRO A 88 20.77 -6.98 -6.10
C PRO A 88 20.20 -8.20 -5.38
N ALA A 89 20.13 -8.14 -4.05
CA ALA A 89 19.45 -9.17 -3.27
C ALA A 89 17.95 -9.12 -3.59
N GLN A 90 17.42 -10.23 -4.10
CA GLN A 90 16.00 -10.40 -4.38
C GLN A 90 15.38 -11.28 -3.29
N THR A 91 14.26 -10.83 -2.74
CA THR A 91 13.45 -11.67 -1.84
C THR A 91 12.06 -11.88 -2.40
N ARG A 92 11.64 -13.14 -2.47
CA ARG A 92 10.28 -13.57 -2.83
C ARG A 92 9.57 -14.00 -1.54
N GLU A 93 8.43 -13.36 -1.26
CA GLU A 93 7.59 -13.72 -0.13
C GLU A 93 6.17 -13.96 -0.63
N GLU A 94 5.59 -15.08 -0.24
CA GLU A 94 4.24 -15.47 -0.64
C GLU A 94 3.36 -15.62 0.60
N THR A 95 2.15 -15.07 0.54
CA THR A 95 1.15 -15.16 1.60
C THR A 95 -0.15 -15.68 0.99
N LEU A 96 -0.68 -16.77 1.52
CA LEU A 96 -2.01 -17.30 1.20
C LEU A 96 -2.95 -16.99 2.36
N LEU A 97 -4.08 -16.33 2.06
CA LEU A 97 -5.11 -16.00 3.03
C LEU A 97 -6.18 -17.10 3.10
N ASP A 98 -6.93 -17.13 4.20
CA ASP A 98 -7.97 -18.16 4.46
C ASP A 98 -9.09 -18.17 3.42
N ASP A 99 -9.35 -17.03 2.77
CA ASP A 99 -10.34 -16.91 1.70
C ASP A 99 -9.85 -17.44 0.34
N GLY A 100 -8.58 -17.84 0.25
CA GLY A 100 -7.91 -18.29 -0.98
C GLY A 100 -7.19 -17.18 -1.74
N THR A 101 -7.21 -15.94 -1.24
CA THR A 101 -6.45 -14.83 -1.84
C THR A 101 -4.96 -15.06 -1.67
N ARG A 102 -4.21 -14.90 -2.76
CA ARG A 102 -2.76 -15.05 -2.82
C ARG A 102 -2.08 -13.71 -2.98
N ILE A 103 -1.06 -13.44 -2.17
CA ILE A 103 -0.22 -12.24 -2.26
C ILE A 103 1.21 -12.68 -2.51
N LEU A 104 1.75 -12.31 -3.66
CA LEU A 104 3.15 -12.53 -4.02
C LEU A 104 3.88 -11.20 -3.97
N SER A 105 4.91 -11.10 -3.12
CA SER A 105 5.73 -9.92 -2.94
C SER A 105 7.15 -10.18 -3.43
N ILE A 106 7.63 -9.33 -4.32
CA ILE A 106 9.01 -9.32 -4.80
C ILE A 106 9.64 -8.01 -4.35
N ARG A 107 10.75 -8.09 -3.63
CA ARG A 107 11.56 -6.93 -3.29
C ARG A 107 12.88 -7.02 -4.03
N ILE A 108 13.24 -5.93 -4.70
CA ILE A 108 14.50 -5.80 -5.43
C ILE A 108 15.32 -4.74 -4.71
N HIS A 109 16.51 -5.11 -4.26
CA HIS A 109 17.42 -4.20 -3.57
C HIS A 109 18.53 -3.74 -4.52
N ALA A 110 18.51 -2.50 -5.00
CA ALA A 110 19.60 -1.94 -5.79
C ALA A 110 20.43 -0.94 -4.96
N GLY A 111 21.58 -1.39 -4.42
CA GLY A 111 22.57 -0.51 -3.78
C GLY A 111 22.23 -0.06 -2.35
N ARG A 112 22.65 1.14 -1.95
CA ARG A 112 22.51 1.70 -0.56
C ARG A 112 21.18 2.44 -0.29
N ARG A 113 20.17 2.34 -1.17
CA ARG A 113 18.91 3.10 -1.09
C ARG A 113 17.68 2.19 -1.07
N ASP A 114 16.51 2.79 -0.81
CA ASP A 114 15.25 2.12 -0.51
C ASP A 114 14.77 1.15 -1.60
N PHE A 115 13.92 0.20 -1.16
CA PHE A 115 13.45 -0.95 -1.91
C PHE A 115 12.49 -0.56 -3.04
N ASP A 116 12.70 -1.13 -4.23
CA ASP A 116 11.62 -1.26 -5.19
C ASP A 116 10.84 -2.52 -4.84
N GLU A 117 9.52 -2.35 -4.66
CA GLU A 117 8.63 -3.42 -4.23
C GLU A 117 7.53 -3.64 -5.26
N GLN A 118 7.27 -4.91 -5.56
CA GLN A 118 6.14 -5.33 -6.36
C GLN A 118 5.28 -6.30 -5.58
N HIS A 119 3.98 -6.04 -5.52
CA HIS A 119 3.00 -6.93 -4.93
C HIS A 119 1.96 -7.33 -5.96
N ALA A 120 1.77 -8.63 -6.18
CA ALA A 120 0.64 -9.15 -6.92
C ALA A 120 -0.37 -9.75 -5.95
N VAL A 121 -1.59 -9.24 -5.98
CA VAL A 121 -2.72 -9.76 -5.21
C VAL A 121 -3.64 -10.46 -6.18
N THR A 122 -3.86 -11.76 -5.99
CA THR A 122 -4.76 -12.58 -6.81
C THR A 122 -5.86 -13.14 -5.94
N ALA A 123 -7.09 -12.76 -6.24
CA ALA A 123 -8.26 -13.26 -5.54
C ALA A 123 -8.60 -14.71 -5.93
N PRO A 124 -9.48 -15.39 -5.18
CA PRO A 124 -9.86 -16.78 -5.45
C PRO A 124 -10.53 -16.99 -6.81
N ASP A 125 -11.18 -15.96 -7.35
CA ASP A 125 -11.79 -15.99 -8.68
C ASP A 125 -10.79 -15.72 -9.84
N GLY A 126 -9.53 -15.43 -9.51
CA GLY A 126 -8.46 -15.21 -10.46
C GLY A 126 -8.24 -13.76 -10.86
N GLU A 127 -9.13 -12.84 -10.48
CA GLU A 127 -8.89 -11.43 -10.68
C GLU A 127 -7.67 -10.98 -9.87
N SER A 128 -6.83 -10.14 -10.48
CA SER A 128 -5.57 -9.75 -9.86
C SER A 128 -5.18 -8.31 -10.13
N ARG A 129 -4.41 -7.74 -9.20
CA ARG A 129 -3.81 -6.42 -9.30
C ARG A 129 -2.33 -6.50 -8.95
N ILE A 130 -1.54 -5.74 -9.69
CA ILE A 130 -0.10 -5.60 -9.45
C ILE A 130 0.15 -4.18 -8.96
N PHE A 131 0.78 -4.06 -7.79
CA PHE A 131 1.19 -2.80 -7.16
C PHE A 131 2.70 -2.69 -7.25
N GLU A 132 3.18 -1.82 -8.14
CA GLU A 132 4.60 -1.60 -8.42
C GLU A 132 5.03 -0.29 -7.77
N THR A 133 5.93 -0.34 -6.80
CA THR A 133 6.43 0.83 -6.07
C THR A 133 7.90 1.05 -6.41
N SER A 134 8.22 2.26 -6.88
CA SER A 134 9.56 2.74 -7.20
C SER A 134 9.75 4.09 -6.51
N GLY A 135 10.53 4.10 -5.43
CA GLY A 135 10.66 5.27 -4.56
C GLY A 135 9.29 5.76 -4.05
N ALA A 136 8.97 7.03 -4.35
CA ALA A 136 7.71 7.65 -3.95
C ALA A 136 6.58 7.47 -4.98
N THR A 137 6.77 6.69 -6.05
CA THR A 137 5.77 6.48 -7.10
C THR A 137 5.25 5.04 -7.08
N GLN A 138 3.93 4.88 -7.19
CA GLN A 138 3.24 3.60 -7.28
C GLN A 138 2.42 3.53 -8.57
N THR A 139 2.56 2.41 -9.27
CA THR A 139 1.74 2.05 -10.43
C THR A 139 0.89 0.84 -10.09
N ILE A 140 -0.43 0.95 -10.29
CA ILE A 140 -1.37 -0.15 -10.12
C ILE A 140 -1.77 -0.65 -11.51
N ARG A 141 -1.60 -1.95 -11.75
CA ARG A 141 -1.95 -2.60 -13.01
C ARG A 141 -2.99 -3.69 -12.81
N ASP A 142 -3.76 -3.94 -13.86
CA ASP A 142 -4.53 -5.17 -13.97
C ASP A 142 -3.56 -6.36 -14.15
N GLY A 143 -3.65 -7.40 -13.31
CA GLY A 143 -2.70 -8.51 -13.36
C GLY A 143 -2.90 -9.44 -14.56
N VAL A 144 -4.08 -9.41 -15.20
CA VAL A 144 -4.37 -10.21 -16.39
C VAL A 144 -3.90 -9.49 -17.65
N SER A 145 -4.38 -8.26 -17.88
CA SER A 145 -4.07 -7.49 -19.09
C SER A 145 -2.75 -6.73 -19.02
N GLY A 146 -2.26 -6.37 -17.83
CA GLY A 146 -1.11 -5.48 -17.64
C GLY A 146 -1.42 -3.99 -17.84
N GLU A 147 -2.68 -3.65 -18.13
CA GLU A 147 -3.17 -2.27 -18.28
C GLU A 147 -2.87 -1.47 -17.01
N ILE A 148 -2.35 -0.25 -17.16
CA ILE A 148 -2.18 0.70 -16.05
C ILE A 148 -3.55 1.22 -15.65
N LEU A 149 -3.96 0.92 -14.42
CA LEU A 149 -5.24 1.35 -13.88
C LEU A 149 -5.12 2.66 -13.11
N SER A 150 -4.00 2.86 -12.41
CA SER A 150 -3.72 4.05 -11.62
C SER A 150 -2.22 4.25 -11.49
N ARG A 151 -1.80 5.50 -11.36
CA ARG A 151 -0.43 5.87 -11.03
C ARG A 151 -0.43 7.07 -10.12
N SER A 152 0.28 6.95 -9.02
CA SER A 152 0.31 7.95 -7.96
C SER A 152 1.71 8.19 -7.46
N THR A 153 1.98 9.41 -7.03
CA THR A 153 3.19 9.76 -6.29
C THR A 153 2.80 10.22 -4.89
N PHE A 154 3.47 9.68 -3.87
CA PHE A 154 3.25 10.04 -2.48
C PHE A 154 4.01 11.34 -2.15
N THR A 155 3.26 12.38 -1.80
CA THR A 155 3.79 13.71 -1.48
C THR A 155 3.44 14.08 -0.03
N GLU A 156 3.80 15.29 0.39
CA GLU A 156 3.34 15.86 1.66
C GLU A 156 1.80 16.02 1.74
N GLN A 157 1.08 15.96 0.63
CA GLN A 157 -0.38 15.99 0.65
C GLN A 157 -0.97 14.57 0.75
N GLY A 158 -0.15 13.53 0.65
CA GLY A 158 -0.56 12.14 0.48
C GLY A 158 -0.42 11.69 -0.96
N ALA A 159 -1.19 10.67 -1.37
CA ALA A 159 -1.16 10.18 -2.73
C ALA A 159 -1.74 11.21 -3.72
N GLU A 160 -0.99 11.52 -4.78
CA GLU A 160 -1.39 12.41 -5.87
C GLU A 160 -1.30 11.69 -7.21
N ALA A 161 -2.29 11.89 -8.10
CA ALA A 161 -2.31 11.26 -9.42
C ALA A 161 -1.21 11.83 -10.33
N GLU A 162 -0.58 10.97 -11.14
CA GLU A 162 0.24 11.42 -12.26
C GLU A 162 -0.63 11.63 -13.52
N ALA A 163 -0.65 12.85 -14.03
CA ALA A 163 -1.57 13.29 -15.10
C ALA A 163 -1.45 12.52 -16.43
N ILE A 164 -0.35 11.79 -16.67
CA ILE A 164 -0.05 11.14 -17.97
C ILE A 164 -0.46 9.65 -17.97
N ALA A 165 -0.84 9.09 -16.82
CA ALA A 165 -1.07 7.66 -16.64
C ALA A 165 -2.52 7.30 -16.24
N GLN A 166 -3.47 8.23 -16.40
CA GLN A 166 -4.87 7.85 -16.38
C GLN A 166 -5.20 7.11 -17.68
N PRO A 167 -5.69 5.86 -17.65
CA PRO A 167 -6.00 5.14 -18.87
C PRO A 167 -7.06 5.90 -19.66
N ALA A 168 -6.66 6.37 -20.85
CA ALA A 168 -7.54 7.05 -21.80
C ALA A 168 -8.69 6.14 -22.31
N PHE A 169 -8.81 4.91 -21.81
CA PHE A 169 -9.88 3.98 -22.16
C PHE A 169 -11.03 3.93 -21.15
N LEU A 170 -10.88 4.43 -19.91
CA LEU A 170 -12.01 4.47 -18.96
C LEU A 170 -13.19 5.30 -19.48
N GLN A 171 -12.91 6.32 -20.30
CA GLN A 171 -13.92 7.14 -20.99
C GLN A 171 -14.77 6.37 -22.02
N PHE A 172 -14.37 5.16 -22.43
CA PHE A 172 -15.11 4.31 -23.39
C PHE A 172 -15.71 3.04 -22.76
N VAL A 173 -15.52 2.82 -21.45
CA VAL A 173 -16.05 1.66 -20.74
C VAL A 173 -17.41 2.03 -20.12
N PRO A 174 -18.44 1.17 -20.20
CA PRO A 174 -19.71 1.43 -19.54
C PRO A 174 -19.50 1.71 -18.04
N ALA A 175 -20.19 2.72 -17.50
CA ALA A 175 -20.01 3.16 -16.12
C ALA A 175 -20.14 2.02 -15.09
N ALA A 176 -21.04 1.06 -15.33
CA ALA A 176 -21.19 -0.12 -14.48
C ALA A 176 -19.93 -1.01 -14.46
N VAL A 177 -19.26 -1.19 -15.60
CA VAL A 177 -18.03 -1.98 -15.71
C VAL A 177 -16.85 -1.22 -15.08
N ALA A 178 -16.79 0.10 -15.26
CA ALA A 178 -15.80 0.95 -14.59
C ALA A 178 -15.95 0.87 -13.06
N ALA A 179 -17.19 0.96 -12.55
CA ALA A 179 -17.47 0.84 -11.11
C ALA A 179 -17.03 -0.51 -10.53
N VAL A 180 -17.29 -1.62 -11.23
CA VAL A 180 -16.83 -2.95 -10.80
C VAL A 180 -15.30 -3.02 -10.75
N ARG A 181 -14.61 -2.51 -11.78
CA ARG A 181 -13.13 -2.47 -11.81
C ARG A 181 -12.55 -1.63 -10.67
N ILE A 182 -13.17 -0.51 -10.34
CA ILE A 182 -12.77 0.38 -9.23
C ILE A 182 -12.94 -0.33 -7.89
N LEU A 183 -14.14 -0.87 -7.61
CA LEU A 183 -14.41 -1.60 -6.38
C LEU A 183 -13.43 -2.74 -6.17
N ARG A 184 -13.14 -3.48 -7.25
CA ARG A 184 -12.18 -4.58 -7.18
C ARG A 184 -10.76 -4.12 -6.86
N THR A 185 -10.33 -3.02 -7.45
CA THR A 185 -9.00 -2.47 -7.20
C THR A 185 -8.87 -2.02 -5.74
N LEU A 186 -9.91 -1.38 -5.19
CA LEU A 186 -9.98 -0.99 -3.79
C LEU A 186 -9.96 -2.20 -2.84
N GLU A 187 -10.72 -3.25 -3.14
CA GLU A 187 -10.72 -4.49 -2.37
C GLU A 187 -9.32 -5.11 -2.30
N LEU A 188 -8.67 -5.29 -3.45
CA LEU A 188 -7.34 -5.93 -3.52
C LEU A 188 -6.25 -5.05 -2.90
N ALA A 189 -6.35 -3.72 -3.03
CA ALA A 189 -5.49 -2.77 -2.33
C ALA A 189 -5.67 -2.89 -0.81
N GLY A 190 -6.91 -3.01 -0.34
CA GLY A 190 -7.23 -3.23 1.06
C GLY A 190 -6.70 -4.55 1.62
N THR A 191 -6.79 -5.62 0.83
CA THR A 191 -6.22 -6.92 1.17
C THR A 191 -4.70 -6.85 1.28
N LEU A 192 -4.04 -6.19 0.32
CA LEU A 192 -2.59 -5.94 0.40
C LEU A 192 -2.23 -5.14 1.65
N PHE A 193 -2.93 -4.03 1.91
CA PHE A 193 -2.72 -3.21 3.09
C PHE A 193 -2.84 -4.03 4.38
N SER A 194 -3.90 -4.84 4.50
CA SER A 194 -4.15 -5.68 5.66
C SER A 194 -3.01 -6.70 5.87
N ALA A 195 -2.53 -7.32 4.80
CA ALA A 195 -1.46 -8.31 4.84
C ALA A 195 -0.10 -7.69 5.19
N LEU A 196 0.27 -6.58 4.54
CA LEU A 196 1.51 -5.85 4.85
C LEU A 196 1.50 -5.33 6.29
N SER A 197 0.35 -4.84 6.74
CA SER A 197 0.12 -4.39 8.12
C SER A 197 0.25 -5.51 9.16
N ALA A 198 0.01 -6.76 8.79
CA ALA A 198 0.19 -7.91 9.70
C ALA A 198 1.66 -8.34 9.86
N ARG A 199 2.56 -7.94 8.95
CA ARG A 199 3.98 -8.34 8.99
C ARG A 199 4.70 -7.69 10.17
N ARG A 200 5.57 -8.46 10.84
CA ARG A 200 6.45 -7.96 11.92
C ARG A 200 7.68 -7.30 11.31
N GLY A 201 8.17 -6.21 11.91
CA GLY A 201 9.45 -5.59 11.52
C GLY A 201 9.36 -4.54 10.40
N GLY A 202 8.25 -3.81 10.30
CA GLY A 202 8.16 -2.64 9.43
C GLY A 202 7.39 -1.51 10.11
N TYR A 203 7.90 -0.30 9.98
CA TYR A 203 7.07 0.89 10.15
C TYR A 203 6.01 0.96 9.05
N GLY A 204 4.86 1.55 9.39
CA GLY A 204 4.11 2.40 8.47
C GLY A 204 3.73 1.77 7.14
N THR A 205 3.04 0.62 7.14
CA THR A 205 2.19 0.34 5.97
C THR A 205 1.14 1.45 5.92
N VAL A 206 1.17 2.21 4.84
CA VAL A 206 0.27 3.31 4.57
C VAL A 206 -0.73 2.87 3.52
N LEU A 207 -1.98 3.23 3.74
CA LEU A 207 -3.01 3.32 2.72
C LEU A 207 -3.33 4.80 2.51
N GLY A 208 -2.89 5.36 1.38
CA GLY A 208 -3.21 6.72 0.96
C GLY A 208 -4.32 6.70 -0.07
N ILE A 209 -5.41 7.44 0.17
CA ILE A 209 -6.55 7.52 -0.74
C ILE A 209 -7.12 8.93 -0.82
N THR A 210 -7.73 9.27 -1.94
CA THR A 210 -8.48 10.52 -2.14
C THR A 210 -9.88 10.42 -1.52
N ALA A 211 -10.22 11.40 -0.67
CA ALA A 211 -11.42 11.41 0.17
C ALA A 211 -12.72 11.64 -0.60
N HIS A 212 -12.65 12.23 -1.80
CA HIS A 212 -13.82 12.43 -2.67
C HIS A 212 -14.31 11.11 -3.24
N GLU A 213 -13.38 10.25 -3.65
CA GLU A 213 -13.66 8.93 -4.23
C GLU A 213 -13.95 7.87 -3.15
N PHE A 214 -13.62 8.19 -1.90
CA PHE A 214 -13.95 7.42 -0.72
C PHE A 214 -15.46 7.43 -0.38
N ARG A 215 -16.21 8.39 -0.93
CA ARG A 215 -17.68 8.49 -0.82
C ARG A 215 -18.37 7.50 -1.75
N GLY A 216 -18.09 6.20 -1.58
CA GLY A 216 -18.76 5.07 -2.25
C GLY A 216 -19.34 5.38 -3.63
N THR A 217 -18.51 5.31 -4.68
CA THR A 217 -18.89 5.17 -6.11
C THR A 217 -20.03 6.06 -6.65
N LYS A 218 -20.40 7.17 -6.01
CA LYS A 218 -21.52 8.01 -6.49
C LYS A 218 -21.11 9.11 -7.47
N ASP A 219 -19.82 9.33 -7.61
CA ASP A 219 -19.15 10.32 -8.46
C ASP A 219 -17.71 9.76 -8.44
N ASP A 220 -17.06 9.24 -9.47
CA ASP A 220 -16.89 9.63 -10.86
C ASP A 220 -16.43 8.37 -11.62
N GLY A 221 -16.59 8.26 -12.93
CA GLY A 221 -16.05 7.12 -13.71
C GLY A 221 -14.51 6.99 -13.74
N GLN A 222 -13.79 7.64 -12.81
CA GLN A 222 -12.33 7.68 -12.72
C GLN A 222 -11.83 6.75 -11.61
N MET A 223 -10.68 6.11 -11.85
CA MET A 223 -10.03 5.25 -10.86
C MET A 223 -9.48 6.10 -9.72
N PRO A 224 -9.75 5.75 -8.46
CA PRO A 224 -9.21 6.50 -7.35
C PRO A 224 -7.69 6.51 -7.28
N VAL A 225 -7.16 7.61 -6.73
CA VAL A 225 -5.75 7.68 -6.37
C VAL A 225 -5.54 6.82 -5.14
N ILE A 226 -4.86 5.70 -5.32
CA ILE A 226 -4.56 4.75 -4.25
C ILE A 226 -3.03 4.65 -4.12
N TRP A 227 -2.57 4.58 -2.88
CA TRP A 227 -1.23 4.18 -2.50
C TRP A 227 -1.32 3.10 -1.43
N VAL A 228 -0.68 1.96 -1.63
CA VAL A 228 -0.53 0.90 -0.61
C VAL A 228 0.90 0.44 -0.53
N GLY A 229 1.54 0.63 0.62
CA GLY A 229 2.90 0.14 0.83
C GLY A 229 3.59 0.81 1.97
N ARG A 230 4.89 0.53 2.10
CA ARG A 230 5.77 1.31 2.96
C ARG A 230 6.02 2.67 2.32
N VAL A 231 6.10 3.70 3.15
CA VAL A 231 6.50 5.04 2.74
C VAL A 231 7.73 5.40 3.58
N ASP A 232 8.67 6.13 2.97
CA ASP A 232 9.79 6.69 3.72
C ASP A 232 9.29 7.53 4.91
N GLN A 233 10.02 7.46 6.02
CA GLN A 233 9.63 8.12 7.26
C GLN A 233 9.54 9.64 7.09
N GLN A 234 10.47 10.26 6.35
CA GLN A 234 10.44 11.70 6.11
C GLN A 234 9.22 12.10 5.28
N ALA A 235 8.90 11.35 4.22
CA ALA A 235 7.70 11.59 3.41
C ALA A 235 6.41 11.39 4.22
N LEU A 236 6.35 10.36 5.06
CA LEU A 236 5.21 10.10 5.94
C LEU A 236 5.04 11.21 6.99
N GLU A 237 6.11 11.70 7.59
CA GLU A 237 6.06 12.81 8.56
C GLU A 237 5.69 14.14 7.90
N ALA A 238 6.15 14.38 6.67
CA ALA A 238 5.76 15.57 5.92
C ALA A 238 4.26 15.59 5.61
N ALA A 239 3.65 14.42 5.39
CA ALA A 239 2.20 14.29 5.24
C ALA A 239 1.44 14.26 6.58
N CYS A 240 2.00 13.56 7.56
CA CYS A 240 1.40 13.22 8.84
C CYS A 240 2.39 13.55 9.98
N PRO A 241 2.52 14.83 10.39
CA PRO A 241 3.58 15.30 11.28
C PRO A 241 3.49 14.80 12.73
N LYS A 242 2.41 14.12 13.11
CA LYS A 242 2.25 13.50 14.44
C LYS A 242 2.81 12.06 14.49
N THR A 243 3.30 11.51 13.38
CA THR A 243 3.69 10.09 13.27
C THR A 243 4.74 9.68 14.30
N GLU A 244 5.91 10.34 14.34
CA GLU A 244 6.99 9.94 15.28
C GLU A 244 6.61 10.21 16.75
N GLU A 245 5.87 11.29 17.01
CA GLU A 245 5.38 11.57 18.36
C GLU A 245 4.43 10.47 18.84
N LEU A 246 3.46 10.08 18.01
CA LEU A 246 2.54 8.98 18.30
C LEU A 246 3.27 7.65 18.44
N GLN A 247 4.28 7.39 17.60
CA GLN A 247 5.09 6.19 17.68
C GLN A 247 5.85 6.12 19.00
N SER A 248 6.54 7.20 19.36
CA SER A 248 7.27 7.31 20.63
C SER A 248 6.35 7.11 21.84
N ARG A 249 5.13 7.66 21.80
CA ARG A 249 4.14 7.46 22.87
C ARG A 249 3.63 6.02 22.92
N LEU A 250 3.34 5.43 21.76
CA LEU A 250 2.92 4.04 21.64
C LEU A 250 3.97 3.09 22.23
N ASP A 251 5.25 3.30 21.90
CA ASP A 251 6.35 2.51 22.44
C ASP A 251 6.45 2.64 23.96
N ALA A 252 6.47 3.87 24.46
CA ALA A 252 6.60 4.15 25.88
C ALA A 252 5.44 3.56 26.68
N PHE A 253 4.20 3.69 26.20
CA PHE A 253 3.04 3.12 26.87
C PHE A 253 3.01 1.60 26.78
N ASN A 254 3.37 1.00 25.65
CA ASN A 254 3.47 -0.45 25.52
C ASN A 254 4.54 -1.02 26.48
N ALA A 255 5.72 -0.40 26.54
CA ALA A 255 6.79 -0.79 27.45
C ALA A 255 6.35 -0.66 28.92
N ALA A 256 5.73 0.45 29.31
CA ALA A 256 5.26 0.66 30.68
C ALA A 256 4.12 -0.29 31.08
N VAL A 257 3.18 -0.58 30.19
CA VAL A 257 2.08 -1.52 30.42
C VAL A 257 2.63 -2.94 30.61
N ARG A 258 3.51 -3.39 29.71
CA ARG A 258 4.13 -4.72 29.80
C ARG A 258 5.04 -4.86 31.03
N GLY A 259 5.85 -3.84 31.31
CA GLY A 259 6.77 -3.81 32.46
C GLY A 259 6.06 -3.80 33.82
N SER A 260 4.79 -3.37 33.88
CA SER A 260 4.02 -3.39 35.13
C SER A 260 3.71 -4.79 35.66
N GLY A 261 3.68 -5.82 34.79
CA GLY A 261 3.25 -7.17 35.15
C GLY A 261 1.76 -7.31 35.55
N LEU A 262 0.99 -6.21 35.52
CA LEU A 262 -0.42 -6.20 35.94
C LEU A 262 -1.37 -6.80 34.88
N TYR A 263 -0.98 -6.75 33.61
CA TYR A 263 -1.79 -7.18 32.46
C TYR A 263 -1.25 -8.50 31.93
N ARG A 264 -2.05 -9.57 32.01
CA ARG A 264 -1.62 -10.95 31.78
C ARG A 264 -1.96 -11.43 30.38
N THR A 265 -2.99 -10.87 29.76
CA THR A 265 -3.43 -11.26 28.42
C THR A 265 -3.07 -10.22 27.36
N PRO A 266 -2.88 -10.61 26.09
CA PRO A 266 -2.68 -9.66 25.00
C PRO A 266 -3.81 -8.63 24.86
N ALA A 267 -5.05 -9.03 25.17
CA ALA A 267 -6.22 -8.15 25.12
C ALA A 267 -6.16 -7.09 26.22
N GLU A 268 -5.79 -7.47 27.45
CA GLU A 268 -5.60 -6.54 28.57
C GLU A 268 -4.49 -5.52 28.28
N VAL A 269 -3.35 -5.99 27.74
CA VAL A 269 -2.25 -5.12 27.33
C VAL A 269 -2.71 -4.14 26.24
N GLY A 270 -3.42 -4.63 25.22
CA GLY A 270 -3.99 -3.78 24.17
C GLY A 270 -4.92 -2.72 24.73
N ASN A 271 -5.92 -3.10 25.51
CA ASN A 271 -6.89 -2.18 26.10
C ASN A 271 -6.22 -1.10 26.97
N ALA A 272 -5.22 -1.48 27.76
CA ALA A 272 -4.47 -0.53 28.58
C ALA A 272 -3.64 0.46 27.75
N VAL A 273 -3.02 0.01 26.65
CA VAL A 273 -2.29 0.89 25.73
C VAL A 273 -3.23 1.84 25.01
N HIS A 274 -4.35 1.36 24.46
CA HIS A 274 -5.36 2.21 23.82
C HIS A 274 -5.88 3.29 24.77
N TYR A 275 -6.20 2.92 26.00
CA TYR A 275 -6.65 3.86 27.03
C TYR A 275 -5.61 4.96 27.32
N ARG A 276 -4.32 4.61 27.43
CA ARG A 276 -3.25 5.59 27.67
C ARG A 276 -3.02 6.51 26.46
N MET A 277 -3.10 5.97 25.25
CA MET A 277 -3.01 6.76 24.01
C MET A 277 -4.16 7.77 23.91
N ASP A 278 -5.38 7.36 24.24
CA ASP A 278 -6.56 8.22 24.30
C ASP A 278 -6.41 9.37 25.30
N GLN A 279 -6.02 9.05 26.54
CA GLN A 279 -5.80 10.05 27.57
C GLN A 279 -4.75 11.07 27.13
N TRP A 280 -3.67 10.59 26.51
CA TRP A 280 -2.63 11.46 25.99
C TRP A 280 -3.14 12.37 24.86
N ALA A 281 -3.92 11.83 23.91
CA ALA A 281 -4.46 12.59 22.78
C ALA A 281 -5.44 13.67 23.27
N LYS A 282 -6.35 13.32 24.18
CA LYS A 282 -7.28 14.28 24.83
C LYS A 282 -6.54 15.36 25.62
N ALA A 283 -5.43 15.01 26.29
CA ALA A 283 -4.61 15.96 27.03
C ALA A 283 -3.92 17.01 26.13
N GLN A 284 -3.75 16.74 24.83
CA GLN A 284 -3.20 17.73 23.89
C GLN A 284 -4.12 18.93 23.67
N LYS A 285 -5.42 18.83 24.00
CA LYS A 285 -6.42 19.90 23.81
C LYS A 285 -6.40 20.51 22.40
N SER A 286 -6.03 19.71 21.39
CA SER A 286 -5.94 20.15 20.01
C SER A 286 -7.29 20.01 19.31
N LYS A 287 -7.70 21.04 18.58
CA LYS A 287 -8.94 21.03 17.78
C LYS A 287 -8.86 20.14 16.54
N ASN A 288 -7.67 19.63 16.22
CA ASN A 288 -7.41 18.84 15.03
C ASN A 288 -6.92 17.42 15.37
N LEU A 289 -6.85 17.03 16.65
CA LEU A 289 -6.42 15.71 17.08
C LEU A 289 -7.47 15.10 18.00
N PHE A 290 -8.00 13.94 17.61
CA PHE A 290 -9.06 13.25 18.33
C PHE A 290 -8.72 11.77 18.45
N SER A 291 -9.40 11.08 19.37
CA SER A 291 -9.15 9.69 19.69
C SER A 291 -10.41 8.94 20.10
N GLU A 292 -10.36 7.61 19.94
CA GLU A 292 -11.33 6.63 20.43
C GLU A 292 -12.77 6.88 19.97
N LEU A 293 -12.97 7.08 18.68
CA LEU A 293 -14.30 7.16 18.09
C LEU A 293 -14.84 5.74 17.82
N SER A 294 -15.89 5.35 18.54
CA SER A 294 -16.63 4.11 18.27
C SER A 294 -17.50 4.26 17.03
N ILE A 295 -17.36 3.35 16.08
CA ILE A 295 -18.05 3.34 14.79
C ILE A 295 -18.78 2.02 14.63
N ARG A 296 -20.09 2.07 14.45
CA ARG A 296 -20.95 0.92 14.17
C ARG A 296 -20.69 0.36 12.78
N THR A 297 -21.16 -0.86 12.51
CA THR A 297 -21.09 -1.48 11.17
C THR A 297 -21.79 -0.67 10.08
N ASP A 298 -22.81 0.13 10.44
CA ASP A 298 -23.52 1.04 9.56
C ASP A 298 -22.80 2.40 9.35
N GLY A 299 -21.59 2.56 9.89
CA GLY A 299 -20.77 3.77 9.74
C GLY A 299 -21.22 4.96 10.59
N LYS A 300 -22.18 4.76 11.50
CA LYS A 300 -22.60 5.77 12.49
C LYS A 300 -21.74 5.70 13.75
N GLU A 301 -21.67 6.81 14.46
CA GLU A 301 -21.05 6.84 15.78
C GLU A 301 -21.82 5.92 16.74
N GLY A 302 -21.08 5.06 17.42
CA GLY A 302 -21.58 4.17 18.46
C GLY A 302 -21.15 4.66 19.84
N LYS A 303 -21.76 4.09 20.88
CA LYS A 303 -21.31 4.32 22.25
C LYS A 303 -20.04 3.52 22.55
N TYR A 304 -19.21 4.04 23.45
CA TYR A 304 -18.07 3.28 23.95
C TYR A 304 -18.52 1.94 24.54
N GLY A 305 -17.90 0.84 24.08
CA GLY A 305 -18.25 -0.52 24.50
C GLY A 305 -19.53 -1.09 23.88
N GLU A 306 -20.16 -0.40 22.93
CA GLU A 306 -21.32 -0.93 22.20
C GLU A 306 -20.90 -2.14 21.34
N ALA A 307 -21.62 -3.25 21.50
CA ALA A 307 -21.38 -4.46 20.73
C ALA A 307 -21.56 -4.20 19.22
N GLY A 308 -20.65 -4.74 18.40
CA GLY A 308 -20.69 -4.53 16.95
C GLY A 308 -20.08 -3.20 16.48
N THR A 309 -19.36 -2.48 17.34
CA THR A 309 -18.56 -1.31 16.94
C THR A 309 -17.10 -1.67 16.69
N SER A 310 -16.47 -0.98 15.75
CA SER A 310 -15.01 -0.86 15.64
C SER A 310 -14.57 0.51 16.15
N ARG A 311 -13.28 0.69 16.44
CA ARG A 311 -12.80 1.91 17.08
C ARG A 311 -11.72 2.57 16.23
N LEU A 312 -11.98 3.80 15.83
CA LEU A 312 -10.99 4.68 15.24
C LEU A 312 -10.12 5.23 16.37
N ASP A 313 -8.89 4.74 16.43
CA ASP A 313 -7.96 4.94 17.54
C ASP A 313 -7.53 6.42 17.68
N ILE A 314 -6.83 6.96 16.69
CA ILE A 314 -6.44 8.38 16.66
C ILE A 314 -6.62 8.91 15.24
N TYR A 315 -7.16 10.12 15.11
CA TYR A 315 -7.29 10.81 13.83
C TYR A 315 -6.92 12.28 13.98
N HIS A 316 -6.15 12.76 13.00
CA HIS A 316 -5.51 14.06 13.02
C HIS A 316 -5.71 14.78 11.69
N ARG A 317 -6.04 16.06 11.72
CA ARG A 317 -6.08 16.92 10.54
C ARG A 317 -4.91 17.90 10.54
N PRO A 318 -3.73 17.53 10.00
CA PRO A 318 -2.58 18.42 9.97
C PRO A 318 -2.77 19.62 9.03
N ARG A 319 -3.58 19.45 7.97
CA ARG A 319 -3.89 20.48 6.96
C ARG A 319 -5.38 20.40 6.61
N PRO A 320 -6.03 21.48 6.14
CA PRO A 320 -7.46 21.44 5.79
C PRO A 320 -7.85 20.29 4.86
N THR A 321 -6.99 19.99 3.88
CA THR A 321 -7.22 18.99 2.84
C THR A 321 -6.67 17.59 3.15
N VAL A 322 -6.01 17.37 4.30
CA VAL A 322 -5.36 16.09 4.63
C VAL A 322 -5.80 15.61 6.02
N ALA A 323 -6.27 14.37 6.11
CA ALA A 323 -6.49 13.68 7.38
C ALA A 323 -5.61 12.45 7.50
N CYS A 324 -4.98 12.28 8.67
CA CYS A 324 -4.17 11.14 9.04
C CYS A 324 -4.91 10.31 10.10
N ILE A 325 -5.07 9.02 9.85
CA ILE A 325 -5.66 8.06 10.77
C ILE A 325 -4.53 7.14 11.25
N TYR A 326 -4.39 7.00 12.56
CA TYR A 326 -3.38 6.17 13.18
C TYR A 326 -4.07 5.04 13.96
N ASP A 327 -4.09 3.85 13.36
CA ASP A 327 -4.60 2.62 13.98
C ASP A 327 -3.43 1.92 14.67
N HIS A 328 -3.38 1.92 15.99
CA HIS A 328 -2.28 1.29 16.72
C HIS A 328 -2.64 -0.12 17.17
N LYS A 329 -1.68 -1.04 17.08
CA LYS A 329 -1.88 -2.46 17.34
C LYS A 329 -0.75 -3.05 18.18
N THR A 330 -1.11 -3.66 19.31
CA THR A 330 -0.17 -4.34 20.23
C THR A 330 -0.07 -5.85 20.01
N GLY A 331 -0.96 -6.45 19.20
CA GLY A 331 -0.99 -7.88 18.86
C GLY A 331 -0.86 -8.13 17.36
N SER A 332 -0.76 -9.38 16.90
CA SER A 332 -0.39 -9.72 15.51
C SER A 332 -1.43 -9.41 14.44
N ARG A 333 -2.69 -9.15 14.79
CA ARG A 333 -3.74 -8.85 13.81
C ARG A 333 -3.49 -7.50 13.16
N GLY A 334 -3.66 -7.44 11.84
CA GLY A 334 -3.61 -6.20 11.06
C GLY A 334 -4.94 -5.45 11.06
N LEU A 335 -4.93 -4.21 10.59
CA LEU A 335 -6.13 -3.43 10.29
C LEU A 335 -6.83 -4.02 9.06
N ALA A 336 -8.05 -4.51 9.25
CA ALA A 336 -8.87 -5.01 8.15
C ALA A 336 -9.32 -3.86 7.23
N TRP A 337 -9.35 -4.13 5.92
CA TRP A 337 -9.83 -3.18 4.90
C TRP A 337 -11.17 -2.55 5.24
N SER A 338 -12.18 -3.35 5.61
CA SER A 338 -13.52 -2.82 5.91
C SER A 338 -13.54 -1.87 7.12
N ASN A 339 -12.56 -1.99 8.03
CA ASN A 339 -12.38 -1.05 9.13
C ASN A 339 -11.62 0.20 8.67
N ALA A 340 -10.53 0.05 7.89
CA ALA A 340 -9.82 1.19 7.30
C ALA A 340 -10.77 2.10 6.50
N VAL A 341 -11.68 1.49 5.75
CA VAL A 341 -12.77 2.18 5.04
C VAL A 341 -13.68 2.91 6.03
N ARG A 342 -14.25 2.21 7.01
CA ARG A 342 -15.13 2.86 8.00
C ARG A 342 -14.45 4.01 8.75
N TYR A 343 -13.15 3.90 9.02
CA TYR A 343 -12.36 4.92 9.69
C TYR A 343 -12.15 6.15 8.80
N ALA A 344 -11.85 5.95 7.52
CA ALA A 344 -11.76 7.04 6.55
C ALA A 344 -13.11 7.78 6.39
N ASP A 345 -14.24 7.05 6.36
CA ASP A 345 -15.58 7.67 6.27
C ASP A 345 -15.86 8.55 7.49
N ALA A 346 -15.59 8.01 8.68
CA ALA A 346 -15.76 8.73 9.93
C ALA A 346 -14.87 9.97 10.01
N ALA A 347 -13.59 9.85 9.63
CA ALA A 347 -12.68 10.99 9.59
C ALA A 347 -13.16 12.09 8.62
N LYS A 348 -13.68 11.73 7.44
CA LYS A 348 -14.25 12.68 6.48
C LYS A 348 -15.51 13.38 7.01
N LYS A 349 -16.34 12.71 7.80
CA LYS A 349 -17.50 13.33 8.47
C LYS A 349 -17.06 14.36 9.51
N TYR A 350 -16.03 14.05 10.29
CA TYR A 350 -15.45 14.96 11.28
C TYR A 350 -14.64 16.10 10.63
N PHE A 351 -14.02 15.83 9.48
CA PHE A 351 -13.20 16.77 8.72
C PHE A 351 -13.74 16.93 7.29
N PRO A 352 -14.84 17.68 7.10
CA PRO A 352 -15.55 17.74 5.82
C PRO A 352 -14.71 18.32 4.68
N GLU A 353 -13.69 19.13 4.98
CA GLU A 353 -12.78 19.76 4.00
C GLU A 353 -11.67 18.82 3.51
N THR A 354 -11.48 17.66 4.14
CA THR A 354 -10.41 16.73 3.79
C THR A 354 -10.55 16.21 2.37
N GLN A 355 -9.53 16.36 1.53
CA GLN A 355 -9.49 15.83 0.16
C GLN A 355 -8.71 14.53 0.08
N ARG A 356 -7.83 14.25 1.05
CA ARG A 356 -6.95 13.07 1.09
C ARG A 356 -6.90 12.47 2.48
N ILE A 357 -7.01 11.16 2.57
CA ILE A 357 -6.99 10.40 3.82
C ILE A 357 -5.84 9.42 3.77
N ILE A 358 -5.03 9.43 4.82
CA ILE A 358 -3.87 8.56 4.98
C ILE A 358 -4.14 7.68 6.20
N VAL A 359 -4.34 6.39 5.99
CA VAL A 359 -4.51 5.40 7.06
C VAL A 359 -3.18 4.74 7.33
N ILE A 360 -2.74 4.82 8.57
CA ILE A 360 -1.43 4.38 9.04
C ILE A 360 -1.67 3.35 10.13
N GLN A 361 -1.18 2.13 9.91
CA GLN A 361 -1.13 1.18 11.01
C GLN A 361 0.20 1.30 11.75
N MET A 362 0.12 1.47 13.06
CA MET A 362 1.27 1.62 13.96
C MET A 362 1.42 0.41 14.87
N ARG A 363 2.67 0.04 15.15
CA ARG A 363 3.00 -1.04 16.10
C ARG A 363 4.14 -0.56 16.99
N PRO A 364 4.18 -0.96 18.28
CA PRO A 364 5.34 -0.71 19.11
C PRO A 364 6.62 -1.27 18.46
N ARG A 365 7.73 -0.51 18.54
CA ARG A 365 9.04 -0.87 17.96
C ARG A 365 9.81 -1.93 18.74
N THR A 366 9.34 -2.24 19.95
CA THR A 366 10.03 -3.09 20.93
C THR A 366 9.15 -4.24 21.39
#